data_AF-A0A376REV3-F1
#
_entry.id   AF-A0A376REV3-F1
#
_cell.length_a   1.000
_cell.length_b   1.000
_cell.length_c   1.000
_cell.angle_alpha   90.00
_cell.angle_beta   90.00
_cell.angle_gamma   90.00
#
_symmetry.space_group_name_H-M   'P 1'
#
loop_
_entity.id
_entity.type
_entity.pdbx_description
1 polymer ?
#
loop_
_entity_poly.entity_id
_entity_poly.type
_entity_poly.pdbx_seq_one_letter_code
_entity_poly.pdbx_strand_id
1 'polypeptide(L)'
;MSRLQPLRDARFIPAALREALGFVYSRHVRNQSTIGGEIAARQEESVLLPVLLALDAELVFGNGETLSIEDYLASPCDRLLTEIIIKDPYRTCATRKISRSQAGLTVVTAAVAMTDHDGMRIALDGVASKHCVCTMSKNKIWKAMHLNRLSPTPFSRRKICGAAWPINAISREFW
;
A
#
# COMPACT_ATOMS: atom_id res chain seq x y z
N MET A 1 23.20 -6.82 -3.18
CA MET A 1 21.74 -6.59 -3.16
C MET A 1 21.34 -5.81 -1.92
N SER A 2 20.50 -4.79 -2.07
CA SER A 2 20.09 -3.90 -0.97
C SER A 2 19.01 -4.53 -0.10
N ARG A 3 19.33 -4.77 1.18
CA ARG A 3 18.40 -5.27 2.21
C ARG A 3 17.52 -4.15 2.73
N LEU A 4 16.31 -4.48 3.19
CA LEU A 4 15.32 -3.47 3.62
C LEU A 4 15.77 -2.66 4.84
N GLN A 5 16.41 -3.30 5.82
CA GLN A 5 16.83 -2.60 7.04
C GLN A 5 17.97 -1.59 6.78
N PRO A 6 19.11 -1.96 6.14
CA PRO A 6 20.13 -0.98 5.74
C PRO A 6 19.59 0.12 4.84
N LEU A 7 18.65 -0.21 3.93
CA LEU A 7 18.02 0.79 3.08
C LEU A 7 17.22 1.80 3.92
N ARG A 8 16.43 1.35 4.90
CA ARG A 8 15.66 2.22 5.80
C ARG A 8 16.54 3.14 6.64
N ASP A 9 17.72 2.66 7.02
CA ASP A 9 18.68 3.41 7.85
C ASP A 9 19.56 4.36 7.02
N ALA A 10 19.50 4.27 5.69
CA ALA A 10 20.27 5.15 4.81
C ALA A 10 19.80 6.60 4.90
N ARG A 11 20.75 7.54 4.79
CA ARG A 11 20.50 8.97 4.97
C ARG A 11 19.70 9.60 3.82
N PHE A 12 19.90 9.11 2.60
CA PHE A 12 19.38 9.70 1.37
C PHE A 12 18.27 8.85 0.76
N ILE A 13 17.21 8.60 1.51
CA ILE A 13 16.04 7.88 1.02
C ILE A 13 14.78 8.78 1.05
N PRO A 14 13.87 8.63 0.08
CA PRO A 14 12.59 9.34 0.10
C PRO A 14 11.85 9.05 1.41
N ALA A 15 11.27 10.09 2.02
CA ALA A 15 10.59 9.97 3.32
C ALA A 15 9.46 8.92 3.28
N ALA A 16 8.67 8.90 2.20
CA ALA A 16 7.64 7.89 1.99
C ALA A 16 8.19 6.47 1.91
N LEU A 17 9.34 6.27 1.25
CA LEU A 17 9.96 4.96 1.15
C LEU A 17 10.47 4.48 2.52
N ARG A 18 11.04 5.40 3.32
CA ARG A 18 11.44 5.10 4.71
C ARG A 18 10.27 4.66 5.57
N GLU A 19 9.13 5.34 5.43
CA GLU A 19 7.90 5.02 6.15
C GLU A 19 7.34 3.66 5.70
N ALA A 20 7.28 3.40 4.38
CA ALA A 20 6.85 2.13 3.82
C ALA A 20 7.72 0.95 4.28
N LEU A 21 9.05 1.12 4.31
CA LEU A 21 9.96 0.13 4.88
C LEU A 21 9.69 -0.12 6.37
N GLY A 22 9.15 0.88 7.10
CA GLY A 22 8.71 0.74 8.48
C GLY A 22 7.45 -0.11 8.67
N PHE A 23 6.62 -0.28 7.62
CA PHE A 23 5.43 -1.13 7.67
C PHE A 23 5.77 -2.62 7.70
N VAL A 24 7.00 -2.99 7.32
CA VAL A 24 7.52 -4.35 7.55
C VAL A 24 7.95 -4.44 9.01
N TYR A 25 7.03 -4.89 9.86
CA TYR A 25 7.18 -4.86 11.32
C TYR A 25 8.49 -5.50 11.81
N SER A 26 8.75 -6.76 11.42
CA SER A 26 9.88 -7.54 11.94
C SER A 26 11.22 -7.04 11.41
N ARG A 27 12.12 -6.69 12.33
CA ARG A 27 13.53 -6.40 11.99
C ARG A 27 14.26 -7.58 11.34
N HIS A 28 13.90 -8.81 11.73
CA HIS A 28 14.52 -10.02 11.20
C HIS A 28 14.16 -10.19 9.71
N VAL A 29 12.88 -9.99 9.38
CA VAL A 29 12.41 -9.98 7.99
C VAL A 29 13.13 -8.89 7.21
N ARG A 30 13.20 -7.66 7.73
CA ARG A 30 13.90 -6.56 7.03
C ARG A 30 15.41 -6.79 6.84
N ASN A 31 16.05 -7.57 7.70
CA ASN A 31 17.46 -7.95 7.56
C ASN A 31 17.68 -9.06 6.52
N GLN A 32 16.66 -9.87 6.22
CA GLN A 32 16.74 -10.97 5.25
C GLN A 32 16.20 -10.57 3.87
N SER A 33 15.09 -9.84 3.83
CA SER A 33 14.45 -9.37 2.59
C SER A 33 15.31 -8.35 1.85
N THR A 34 15.26 -8.42 0.53
CA THR A 34 15.84 -7.43 -0.39
C THR A 34 14.74 -6.66 -1.08
N ILE A 35 14.98 -5.40 -1.43
CA ILE A 35 13.97 -4.59 -2.13
C ILE A 35 13.59 -5.22 -3.48
N GLY A 36 14.56 -5.79 -4.20
CA GLY A 36 14.28 -6.46 -5.47
C GLY A 36 13.49 -7.75 -5.30
N GLY A 37 13.75 -8.51 -4.23
CA GLY A 37 12.98 -9.71 -3.89
C GLY A 37 11.51 -9.39 -3.54
N GLU A 38 11.27 -8.31 -2.79
CA GLU A 38 9.90 -7.87 -2.48
C GLU A 38 9.10 -7.49 -3.74
N ILE A 39 9.73 -6.82 -4.70
CA ILE A 39 9.11 -6.46 -5.98
C ILE A 39 8.86 -7.71 -6.84
N ALA A 40 9.86 -8.57 -6.98
CA ALA A 40 9.76 -9.77 -7.81
C ALA A 40 8.77 -10.81 -7.26
N ALA A 41 8.60 -10.86 -5.94
CA ALA A 41 7.66 -11.73 -5.27
C ALA A 41 6.19 -11.43 -5.63
N ARG A 42 5.87 -10.19 -6.06
CA ARG A 42 4.52 -9.79 -6.50
C ARG A 42 3.43 -10.24 -5.53
N GLN A 43 3.67 -10.01 -4.24
CA GLN A 43 2.75 -10.39 -3.19
C GLN A 43 1.44 -9.61 -3.35
N GLU A 44 0.32 -10.25 -3.00
CA GLU A 44 -0.99 -9.58 -2.99
C GLU A 44 -1.04 -8.39 -2.01
N GLU A 45 -0.15 -8.37 -1.02
CA GLU A 45 0.02 -7.29 -0.06
C GLU A 45 1.45 -6.73 -0.09
N SER A 46 1.68 -5.74 -0.94
CA SER A 46 2.93 -5.00 -0.99
C SER A 46 2.81 -3.63 -0.33
N VAL A 47 3.62 -3.43 0.71
CA VAL A 47 3.75 -2.11 1.34
C VAL A 47 4.69 -1.17 0.57
N LEU A 48 5.53 -1.71 -0.31
CA LEU A 48 6.56 -0.95 -1.04
C LEU A 48 6.10 -0.53 -2.43
N LEU A 49 5.34 -1.38 -3.13
CA LEU A 49 4.89 -1.11 -4.50
C LEU A 49 4.11 0.21 -4.62
N PRO A 50 3.17 0.56 -3.72
CA PRO A 50 2.48 1.85 -3.82
C PRO A 50 3.42 3.05 -3.87
N VAL A 51 4.46 3.08 -3.04
CA VAL A 51 5.41 4.20 -3.02
C VAL A 51 6.23 4.25 -4.30
N LEU A 52 6.68 3.10 -4.80
CA LEU A 52 7.46 3.02 -6.04
C LEU A 52 6.62 3.42 -7.26
N LEU A 53 5.35 3.03 -7.30
CA LEU A 53 4.39 3.43 -8.32
C LEU A 53 4.10 4.94 -8.26
N ALA A 54 3.91 5.49 -7.07
CA ALA A 54 3.66 6.93 -6.89
C ALA A 54 4.89 7.77 -7.29
N LEU A 55 6.10 7.25 -7.13
CA LEU A 55 7.36 7.92 -7.47
C LEU A 55 7.85 7.66 -8.91
N ASP A 56 7.05 7.01 -9.76
CA ASP A 56 7.42 6.68 -11.15
C ASP A 56 8.75 5.90 -11.24
N ALA A 57 8.94 4.91 -10.37
CA ALA A 57 10.18 4.14 -10.33
C ALA A 57 10.38 3.29 -11.61
N GLU A 58 11.64 3.19 -12.01
CA GLU A 58 12.08 2.33 -13.11
C GLU A 58 12.92 1.16 -12.58
N LEU A 59 12.86 0.05 -13.27
CA LEU A 59 13.52 -1.20 -12.95
C LEU A 59 14.57 -1.50 -14.03
N VAL A 60 15.80 -1.78 -13.61
CA VAL A 60 16.88 -2.23 -14.51
C VAL A 60 17.10 -3.72 -14.32
N PHE A 61 17.19 -4.44 -15.43
CA PHE A 61 17.38 -5.89 -15.44
C PHE A 61 18.81 -6.28 -15.84
N GLY A 62 19.18 -7.53 -15.58
CA GLY A 62 20.53 -8.03 -15.84
C GLY A 62 20.99 -7.98 -17.31
N ASN A 63 20.07 -7.79 -18.26
CA ASN A 63 20.37 -7.56 -19.67
C ASN A 63 20.60 -6.06 -20.02
N GLY A 64 20.54 -5.17 -19.03
CA GLY A 64 20.66 -3.72 -19.19
C GLY A 64 19.37 -3.02 -19.63
N GLU A 65 18.29 -3.75 -19.89
CA GLU A 65 17.01 -3.14 -20.23
C GLU A 65 16.40 -2.46 -19.01
N THR A 66 15.74 -1.32 -19.27
CA THR A 66 15.02 -0.54 -18.27
C THR A 66 13.53 -0.58 -18.58
N LEU A 67 12.71 -0.78 -17.56
CA LEU A 67 11.26 -0.83 -17.69
C LEU A 67 10.60 -0.03 -16.56
N SER A 68 9.46 0.60 -16.82
CA SER A 68 8.69 1.20 -15.73
C SER A 68 8.16 0.12 -14.80
N ILE A 69 7.99 0.43 -13.52
CA ILE A 69 7.39 -0.53 -12.59
C ILE A 69 5.95 -0.90 -12.98
N GLU A 70 5.22 0.01 -13.64
CA GLU A 70 3.85 -0.25 -14.12
C GLU A 70 3.83 -1.30 -15.23
N ASP A 71 4.72 -1.16 -16.21
CA ASP A 71 4.86 -2.12 -17.29
C ASP A 71 5.30 -3.49 -16.76
N TYR A 72 6.14 -3.51 -15.72
CA TYR A 72 6.62 -4.75 -15.11
C TYR A 72 5.48 -5.51 -14.42
N LEU A 73 4.61 -4.78 -13.71
CA LEU A 73 3.44 -5.37 -13.06
C LEU A 73 2.38 -5.79 -14.08
N ALA A 74 2.28 -5.10 -15.22
CA ALA A 74 1.37 -5.46 -16.31
C ALA A 74 1.84 -6.70 -17.08
N SER A 75 3.14 -6.83 -17.32
CA SER A 75 3.77 -7.95 -18.02
C SER A 75 5.03 -8.41 -17.27
N PRO A 76 4.88 -9.29 -16.27
CA PRO A 76 6.00 -9.79 -15.50
C PRO A 76 6.96 -10.61 -16.37
N CYS A 77 8.26 -10.48 -16.10
CA CYS A 77 9.30 -11.26 -16.76
C CYS A 77 10.20 -11.96 -15.74
N ASP A 78 10.80 -13.09 -16.14
CA ASP A 78 11.68 -13.91 -15.30
C ASP A 78 13.14 -13.40 -15.26
N ARG A 79 13.34 -12.12 -15.59
CA ARG A 79 14.67 -11.51 -15.65
C ARG A 79 15.12 -11.07 -14.27
N LEU A 80 16.42 -11.17 -14.02
CA LEU A 80 17.00 -10.72 -12.75
C LEU A 80 16.92 -9.19 -12.65
N LEU A 81 16.20 -8.70 -11.65
CA LEU A 81 16.17 -7.28 -11.28
C LEU A 81 17.50 -6.91 -10.60
N THR A 82 18.24 -5.96 -11.18
CA THR A 82 19.53 -5.51 -10.67
C THR A 82 19.43 -4.21 -9.91
N GLU A 83 18.65 -3.24 -10.43
CA GLU A 83 18.58 -1.89 -9.87
C GLU A 83 17.16 -1.31 -9.94
N ILE A 84 16.91 -0.33 -9.07
CA ILE A 84 15.66 0.43 -9.02
C ILE A 84 16.05 1.90 -9.06
N ILE A 85 15.53 2.61 -10.06
CA ILE A 85 15.83 4.01 -10.30
C ILE A 85 14.61 4.85 -9.89
N ILE A 86 14.82 5.82 -9.01
CA ILE A 86 13.84 6.83 -8.66
C ILE A 86 14.38 8.16 -9.19
N LYS A 87 13.74 8.70 -10.24
CA LYS A 87 14.21 9.90 -10.94
C LYS A 87 14.21 11.14 -10.06
N ASP A 88 13.15 11.30 -9.27
CA ASP A 88 13.00 12.41 -8.32
C ASP A 88 12.75 11.86 -6.90
N PRO A 89 13.81 11.62 -6.11
CA PRO A 89 13.68 11.11 -4.75
C PRO A 89 13.17 12.16 -3.75
N TYR A 90 13.20 13.44 -4.11
CA TYR A 90 12.77 14.55 -3.24
C TYR A 90 11.33 14.99 -3.52
N ARG A 91 10.69 14.41 -4.54
CA ARG A 91 9.26 14.55 -4.80
C ARG A 91 8.47 14.36 -3.51
N THR A 92 7.55 15.30 -3.24
CA THR A 92 6.67 15.21 -2.07
C THR A 92 5.78 13.98 -2.21
N CYS A 93 6.05 12.97 -1.39
CA CYS A 93 5.32 11.72 -1.35
C CYS A 93 4.96 11.37 0.09
N ALA A 94 3.76 10.84 0.29
CA ALA A 94 3.28 10.34 1.57
C ALA A 94 2.69 8.94 1.39
N THR A 95 2.81 8.09 2.40
CA THR A 95 2.24 6.75 2.39
C THR A 95 1.47 6.46 3.66
N ARG A 96 0.49 5.58 3.58
CA ARG A 96 -0.27 5.10 4.74
C ARG A 96 -0.66 3.64 4.52
N LYS A 97 -0.41 2.82 5.53
CA LYS A 97 -0.94 1.47 5.66
C LYS A 97 -2.09 1.46 6.67
N ILE A 98 -3.16 0.75 6.35
CA ILE A 98 -4.25 0.38 7.27
C ILE A 98 -4.27 -1.15 7.36
N SER A 99 -4.17 -1.69 8.57
CA SER A 99 -4.19 -3.13 8.83
C SER A 99 -5.01 -3.44 10.08
N ARG A 100 -5.45 -4.69 10.22
CA ARG A 100 -6.23 -5.14 11.40
C ARG A 100 -5.41 -5.22 12.68
N SER A 101 -4.09 -5.39 12.56
CA SER A 101 -3.13 -5.33 13.65
C SER A 101 -1.77 -4.88 13.10
N GLN A 102 -0.83 -4.56 13.98
CA GLN A 102 0.49 -4.03 13.59
C GLN A 102 1.29 -4.99 12.69
N ALA A 103 1.10 -6.31 12.85
CA ALA A 103 1.71 -7.35 12.01
C ALA A 103 0.68 -8.14 11.18
N GLY A 104 -0.60 -7.73 11.20
CA GLY A 104 -1.68 -8.44 10.53
C GLY A 104 -1.80 -8.06 9.05
N LEU A 105 -2.66 -8.83 8.37
CA LEU A 105 -3.02 -8.61 6.97
C LEU A 105 -3.45 -7.17 6.72
N THR A 106 -2.97 -6.67 5.60
CA THR A 106 -3.10 -5.29 5.17
C THR A 106 -4.47 -5.11 4.52
N VAL A 107 -5.27 -4.18 5.04
CA VAL A 107 -6.59 -3.87 4.47
C VAL A 107 -6.42 -2.97 3.26
N VAL A 108 -5.56 -1.95 3.36
CA VAL A 108 -5.18 -1.09 2.25
C VAL A 108 -3.85 -0.42 2.54
N THR A 109 -3.01 -0.31 1.52
CA THR A 109 -1.85 0.59 1.52
C THR A 109 -2.03 1.62 0.42
N ALA A 110 -1.84 2.88 0.75
CA ALA A 110 -1.91 3.99 -0.19
C ALA A 110 -0.60 4.76 -0.21
N ALA A 111 -0.21 5.24 -1.38
CA ALA A 111 0.83 6.23 -1.54
C ALA A 111 0.38 7.33 -2.48
N VAL A 112 0.83 8.55 -2.20
CA VAL A 112 0.46 9.75 -2.91
C VAL A 112 1.72 10.54 -3.19
N ALA A 113 1.97 10.89 -4.45
CA ALA A 113 3.02 11.81 -4.82
C ALA A 113 2.48 13.02 -5.59
N MET A 114 3.05 14.19 -5.35
CA MET A 114 2.78 15.40 -6.11
C MET A 114 3.58 15.40 -7.41
N THR A 115 2.94 15.73 -8.54
CA THR A 115 3.63 15.90 -9.82
C THR A 115 3.88 17.38 -10.11
N ASP A 116 4.82 17.68 -11.02
CA ASP A 116 5.28 19.04 -11.31
C ASP A 116 4.18 19.99 -11.81
N HIS A 117 3.11 19.44 -12.39
CA HIS A 117 1.96 20.20 -12.92
C HIS A 117 0.78 20.30 -11.94
N ASP A 118 1.04 20.30 -10.63
CA ASP A 118 0.01 20.31 -9.59
C ASP A 118 -0.96 19.11 -9.68
N GLY A 119 -0.49 18.03 -10.32
CA GLY A 119 -1.17 16.75 -10.35
C GLY A 119 -0.80 15.91 -9.14
N MET A 120 -1.54 14.83 -8.95
CA MET A 120 -1.34 13.89 -7.87
C MET A 120 -1.37 12.47 -8.46
N ARG A 121 -0.33 11.70 -8.18
CA ARG A 121 -0.27 10.29 -8.49
C ARG A 121 -0.63 9.51 -7.23
N ILE A 122 -1.67 8.70 -7.32
CA ILE A 122 -2.18 7.90 -6.20
C ILE A 122 -2.00 6.44 -6.56
N ALA A 123 -1.28 5.69 -5.75
CA ALA A 123 -1.15 4.25 -5.89
C ALA A 123 -1.79 3.57 -4.68
N LEU A 124 -2.58 2.55 -4.92
CA LEU A 124 -3.27 1.78 -3.88
C LEU A 124 -2.96 0.30 -4.04
N ASP A 125 -2.92 -0.38 -2.91
CA ASP A 125 -2.75 -1.82 -2.82
C ASP A 125 -3.63 -2.43 -1.72
N GLY A 126 -4.00 -3.70 -1.87
CA GLY A 126 -4.91 -4.44 -0.97
C GLY A 126 -6.41 -4.28 -1.26
N VAL A 127 -6.79 -3.49 -2.26
CA VAL A 127 -8.22 -3.23 -2.61
C VAL A 127 -8.68 -4.00 -3.85
N ALA A 128 -7.75 -4.41 -4.71
CA ALA A 128 -8.02 -5.15 -5.93
C ALA A 128 -7.03 -6.30 -6.08
N SER A 129 -7.32 -7.25 -6.98
CA SER A 129 -6.42 -8.37 -7.30
C SER A 129 -5.12 -7.93 -8.00
N LYS A 130 -5.03 -6.66 -8.40
CA LYS A 130 -3.84 -6.03 -8.98
C LYS A 130 -3.62 -4.68 -8.32
N HIS A 131 -2.36 -4.32 -8.11
CA HIS A 131 -1.98 -2.98 -7.69
C HIS A 131 -2.57 -1.95 -8.67
N CYS A 132 -3.21 -0.91 -8.14
CA CYS A 132 -3.86 0.09 -8.97
C CYS A 132 -3.20 1.46 -8.80
N VAL A 133 -2.97 2.13 -9.92
CA VAL A 133 -2.44 3.49 -9.96
C VAL A 133 -3.45 4.38 -10.66
N CYS A 134 -3.72 5.52 -10.05
CA CYS A 134 -4.61 6.55 -10.54
C CYS A 134 -3.84 7.86 -10.56
N THR A 135 -3.61 8.40 -11.76
CA THR A 135 -3.11 9.76 -11.93
C THR A 135 -4.29 10.72 -12.01
N MET A 136 -4.40 11.62 -11.05
CA MET A 136 -5.49 12.60 -10.97
C MET A 136 -4.94 14.02 -10.87
N SER A 137 -5.53 14.96 -11.59
CA SER A 137 -5.28 16.40 -11.38
C SER A 137 -5.97 16.86 -10.08
N LYS A 138 -5.34 17.76 -9.32
CA LYS A 138 -5.92 18.34 -8.09
C LYS A 138 -7.36 18.80 -8.26
N ASN A 139 -7.71 19.41 -9.40
CA ASN A 139 -9.07 19.87 -9.69
C ASN A 139 -10.10 18.74 -9.73
N LYS A 140 -9.74 17.53 -10.15
CA LYS A 140 -10.64 16.36 -10.11
C LYS A 140 -10.82 15.82 -8.69
N ILE A 141 -9.78 15.87 -7.86
CA ILE A 141 -9.83 15.38 -6.47
C ILE A 141 -10.72 16.30 -5.63
N TRP A 142 -10.55 17.62 -5.73
CA TRP A 142 -11.43 18.58 -5.06
C TRP A 142 -12.87 18.44 -5.52
N LYS A 143 -13.09 18.22 -6.83
CA LYS A 143 -14.43 17.99 -7.37
C LYS A 143 -15.04 16.68 -6.85
N ALA A 144 -14.26 15.60 -6.72
CA ALA A 144 -14.69 14.33 -6.13
C ALA A 144 -14.97 14.45 -4.61
N MET A 145 -14.13 15.17 -3.87
CA MET A 145 -14.35 15.46 -2.43
C MET A 145 -15.56 16.36 -2.20
N HIS A 146 -15.81 17.35 -3.07
CA HIS A 146 -17.01 18.18 -3.01
C HIS A 146 -18.28 17.43 -3.42
N LEU A 147 -18.19 16.51 -4.40
CA LEU A 147 -19.34 15.67 -4.80
C LEU A 147 -19.74 14.68 -3.70
N ASN A 148 -18.78 14.22 -2.88
CA ASN A 148 -19.02 13.34 -1.73
C ASN A 148 -19.39 14.08 -0.43
N ARG A 149 -19.58 15.40 -0.46
CA ARG A 149 -20.14 16.16 0.68
C ARG A 149 -21.67 16.15 0.74
N LEU A 150 -22.34 15.44 -0.18
CA LEU A 150 -23.78 15.23 -0.14
C LEU A 150 -24.11 13.78 0.24
N SER A 151 -24.79 13.68 1.39
CA SER A 151 -25.31 12.51 2.10
C SER A 151 -24.28 11.66 2.89
N PRO A 152 -24.26 11.74 4.23
CA PRO A 152 -23.79 10.62 5.01
C PRO A 152 -24.80 9.48 4.76
N THR A 153 -24.40 8.47 4.01
CA THR A 153 -25.13 7.20 4.05
C THR A 153 -25.07 6.71 5.51
N PRO A 154 -26.19 6.34 6.14
CA PRO A 154 -26.16 5.86 7.50
C PRO A 154 -25.37 4.55 7.50
N PHE A 155 -24.12 4.64 7.96
CA PHE A 155 -23.34 3.47 8.35
C PHE A 155 -24.20 2.72 9.36
N SER A 156 -24.78 1.61 8.90
CA SER A 156 -25.67 0.76 9.67
C SER A 156 -24.99 0.38 10.97
N ARG A 157 -25.36 1.08 12.05
CA ARG A 157 -25.20 0.56 13.41
C ARG A 157 -26.00 -0.73 13.42
N ARG A 158 -25.33 -1.88 13.26
CA ARG A 158 -25.91 -3.15 13.70
C ARG A 158 -26.18 -2.97 15.18
N LYS A 159 -27.46 -2.78 15.48
CA LYS A 159 -28.06 -2.98 16.78
C LYS A 159 -27.54 -4.33 17.29
N ILE A 160 -26.79 -4.31 18.38
CA ILE A 160 -26.83 -5.43 19.34
C ILE A 160 -28.23 -5.32 19.96
N CYS A 161 -29.25 -5.78 19.22
CA CYS A 161 -30.56 -6.02 19.80
C CYS A 161 -30.43 -7.30 20.59
N GLY A 162 -30.48 -7.17 21.91
CA GLY A 162 -30.94 -8.23 22.77
C GLY A 162 -32.28 -8.73 22.26
N ALA A 163 -32.31 -9.99 21.82
CA ALA A 163 -33.55 -10.74 21.79
C ALA A 163 -33.85 -11.14 23.24
N ALA A 164 -34.62 -10.31 23.91
CA ALA A 164 -35.40 -10.74 25.06
C ALA A 164 -36.40 -11.79 24.56
N TRP A 165 -36.15 -13.05 24.90
CA TRP A 165 -37.15 -14.11 24.79
C TRP A 165 -38.09 -14.01 26.00
N PRO A 166 -39.42 -13.89 25.82
CA PRO A 166 -40.33 -13.95 26.95
C PRO A 166 -40.59 -15.41 27.35
N ILE A 167 -40.14 -15.73 28.57
CA ILE A 167 -40.88 -16.30 29.70
C ILE A 167 -41.74 -17.57 29.49
N ASN A 168 -41.38 -18.58 30.29
CA ASN A 168 -42.12 -19.78 30.74
C ASN A 168 -42.08 -21.02 29.83
N ALA A 169 -41.28 -22.03 30.23
CA ALA A 169 -41.78 -23.17 30.99
C ALA A 169 -40.71 -24.30 31.08
N ILE A 170 -40.47 -24.79 32.32
CA ILE A 170 -40.16 -26.19 32.67
C ILE A 170 -38.77 -26.69 32.21
N SER A 171 -37.85 -27.23 33.02
CA SER A 171 -37.77 -27.61 34.43
C SER A 171 -36.35 -28.15 34.69
N ARG A 172 -35.90 -28.06 35.94
CA ARG A 172 -35.05 -29.05 36.66
C ARG A 172 -33.57 -29.23 36.27
N GLU A 173 -32.78 -29.11 37.34
CA GLU A 173 -31.62 -29.96 37.68
C GLU A 173 -30.34 -29.74 36.86
N PHE A 174 -29.34 -29.06 37.42
CA PHE A 174 -28.24 -29.65 38.17
C PHE A 174 -27.33 -28.50 38.69
N TRP A 175 -26.82 -28.71 39.91
CA TRP A 175 -26.29 -27.73 40.86
C TRP A 175 -25.13 -26.85 40.36
#